data_AF-A0A953X4D0-F1
#
_entry.id   AF-A0A953X4D0-F1
#
_cell.length_a   1.000
_cell.length_b   1.000
_cell.length_c   1.000
_cell.angle_alpha   90.00
_cell.angle_beta   90.00
_cell.angle_gamma   90.00
#
_symmetry.space_group_name_H-M   'P 1'
#
loop_
_entity.id
_entity.type
_entity.pdbx_description
1 polymer ?
#
loop_
_entity_poly.entity_id
_entity_poly.type
_entity_poly.pdbx_seq_one_letter_code
_entity_poly.pdbx_strand_id
1 'polypeptide(L)'
;MAKDTSPQDLFRQALAVTTKAISADRDVEVGFGNEAGGDEARIVLRPPPVTLPAEVAARIRGEADAVALRRAHHDPAAHMKHRPQGDLPRKVYDAAEIARIESLGANAMRGTASNLDAVLEHRCRSGEFAAGAENPEALLAPALEFLLREKLTGRTLPESARRVADL
;
A
#
# COMPACT_ATOMS: atom_id res chain seq x y z
N MET A 1 7.37 -35.43 10.91
CA MET A 1 6.10 -35.38 10.17
C MET A 1 5.90 -33.95 9.73
N ALA A 2 5.98 -33.67 8.43
CA ALA A 2 5.64 -32.34 7.94
C ALA A 2 4.17 -32.10 8.26
N LYS A 3 3.86 -31.03 9.01
CA LYS A 3 2.48 -30.58 9.19
C LYS A 3 1.89 -30.43 7.79
N ASP A 4 0.71 -31.00 7.52
CA ASP A 4 -0.07 -30.65 6.33
C ASP A 4 -0.45 -29.17 6.44
N THR A 5 0.49 -28.31 6.03
CA THR A 5 0.33 -26.87 6.08
C THR A 5 -0.64 -26.49 4.97
N SER A 6 -1.79 -25.95 5.35
CA SER A 6 -2.79 -25.51 4.36
C SER A 6 -2.18 -24.45 3.43
N PRO A 7 -2.69 -24.29 2.19
CA PRO A 7 -2.26 -23.20 1.30
C PRO A 7 -2.37 -21.82 1.95
N GLN A 8 -3.39 -21.61 2.77
CA GLN A 8 -3.58 -20.39 3.55
C GLN A 8 -2.47 -20.19 4.59
N ASP A 9 -2.07 -21.24 5.31
CA ASP A 9 -0.98 -21.18 6.28
C ASP A 9 0.38 -20.92 5.63
N LEU A 10 0.64 -21.57 4.49
CA LEU A 10 1.85 -21.32 3.69
C LEU A 10 1.89 -19.87 3.23
N PHE A 11 0.79 -19.35 2.70
CA PHE A 11 0.70 -17.96 2.27
C PHE A 11 0.87 -16.99 3.45
N ARG A 12 0.23 -17.26 4.59
CA ARG A 12 0.37 -16.46 5.82
C ARG A 12 1.82 -16.42 6.31
N GLN A 13 2.51 -17.56 6.34
CA GLN A 13 3.91 -17.63 6.74
C GLN A 13 4.81 -16.87 5.76
N ALA A 14 4.63 -17.09 4.45
CA ALA A 14 5.38 -16.39 3.42
C ALA A 14 5.19 -14.87 3.52
N LEU A 15 3.94 -14.41 3.71
CA LEU A 15 3.60 -13.00 3.87
C LEU A 15 4.35 -12.38 5.05
N ALA A 16 4.30 -13.01 6.22
CA ALA A 16 4.98 -12.51 7.42
C ALA A 16 6.50 -12.38 7.24
N VAL A 17 7.16 -13.43 6.74
CA VAL A 17 8.62 -13.42 6.51
C VAL A 17 9.02 -12.33 5.53
N THR A 18 8.25 -12.16 4.45
CA THR A 18 8.57 -11.18 3.43
C THR A 18 8.29 -9.74 3.87
N THR A 19 7.23 -9.49 4.64
CA THR A 19 6.96 -8.16 5.20
C THR A 19 8.10 -7.75 6.13
N LYS A 20 8.58 -8.66 6.99
CA LYS A 20 9.73 -8.41 7.86
C LYS A 20 11.02 -8.15 7.07
N ALA A 21 11.22 -8.85 5.95
CA ALA A 21 12.39 -8.62 5.11
C ALA A 21 12.35 -7.25 4.40
N ILE A 22 11.18 -6.88 3.85
CA ILE A 22 11.01 -5.60 3.14
C ILE A 22 11.04 -4.41 4.11
N SER A 23 10.59 -4.56 5.36
CA SER A 23 10.59 -3.48 6.34
C SER A 23 11.98 -3.01 6.77
N ALA A 24 13.04 -3.74 6.39
CA ALA A 24 14.44 -3.44 6.71
C ALA A 24 14.71 -3.26 8.22
N ASP A 25 13.85 -3.84 9.05
CA ASP A 25 13.88 -3.74 10.51
C ASP A 25 14.00 -5.16 11.08
N ARG A 26 15.10 -5.44 11.77
CA ARG A 26 15.39 -6.79 12.28
C ARG A 26 14.55 -7.14 13.50
N ASP A 27 14.14 -6.13 14.24
CA ASP A 27 13.47 -6.28 15.53
C ASP A 27 11.95 -6.24 15.38
N VAL A 28 11.43 -5.73 14.25
CA VAL A 28 9.99 -5.72 14.00
C VAL A 28 9.40 -7.14 13.97
N GLU A 29 8.29 -7.30 14.67
CA GLU A 29 7.47 -8.51 14.61
C GLU A 29 6.34 -8.35 13.60
N VAL A 30 5.98 -9.43 12.90
CA VAL A 30 4.82 -9.43 11.98
C VAL A 30 3.76 -10.35 12.53
N GLY A 31 2.60 -9.78 12.86
CA GLY A 31 1.44 -10.49 13.37
C GLY A 31 0.23 -10.38 12.44
N PHE A 32 -0.84 -11.06 12.82
CA PHE A 32 -2.12 -11.03 12.12
C PHE A 32 -3.24 -10.62 13.07
N GLY A 33 -4.14 -9.75 12.61
CA GLY A 33 -5.27 -9.23 13.39
C GLY A 33 -6.42 -8.76 12.52
N ASN A 34 -7.57 -8.49 13.13
CA ASN A 34 -8.77 -8.03 12.43
C ASN A 34 -8.57 -6.62 11.83
N GLU A 35 -7.80 -5.77 12.51
CA GLU A 35 -7.42 -4.45 12.03
C GLU A 35 -5.96 -4.47 11.59
N ALA A 36 -5.71 -4.04 10.35
CA ALA A 36 -4.36 -3.79 9.87
C ALA A 36 -3.82 -2.53 10.56
N GLY A 37 -2.58 -2.58 11.01
CA GLY A 37 -1.98 -1.48 11.75
C GLY A 37 -0.63 -1.88 12.31
N GLY A 38 -0.16 -1.16 13.32
CA GLY A 38 1.10 -1.47 13.97
C GLY A 38 1.60 -0.34 14.82
N ASP A 39 2.51 -0.68 15.73
CA ASP A 39 3.29 0.27 16.51
C ASP A 39 4.75 0.21 16.07
N GLU A 40 5.65 0.83 16.84
CA GLU A 40 7.08 0.80 16.52
C GLU A 40 7.69 -0.60 16.57
N ALA A 41 7.11 -1.55 17.29
CA ALA A 41 7.66 -2.90 17.48
C ALA A 41 6.99 -3.94 16.57
N ARG A 42 5.76 -3.69 16.10
CA ARG A 42 4.95 -4.72 15.45
C ARG A 42 4.16 -4.19 14.26
N ILE A 43 4.24 -4.92 13.15
CA ILE A 43 3.33 -4.81 12.01
C ILE A 43 2.21 -5.84 12.17
N VAL A 44 0.96 -5.41 12.03
CA VAL A 44 -0.24 -6.25 12.07
C VAL A 44 -0.89 -6.26 10.69
N LEU A 45 -0.91 -7.44 10.06
CA LEU A 45 -1.53 -7.66 8.76
C LEU A 45 -2.92 -8.29 8.93
N ARG A 46 -3.79 -8.13 7.93
CA ARG A 46 -5.04 -8.88 7.90
C ARG A 46 -4.77 -10.36 7.58
N PRO A 47 -5.44 -11.31 8.27
CA PRO A 47 -5.30 -12.72 7.94
C PRO A 47 -5.80 -12.98 6.51
N PRO A 48 -5.09 -13.80 5.73
CA PRO A 48 -5.58 -14.21 4.41
C PRO A 48 -6.87 -15.03 4.54
N PRO A 49 -7.81 -14.94 3.57
CA PRO A 49 -8.97 -15.82 3.52
C PRO A 49 -8.57 -17.28 3.25
N VAL A 50 -9.50 -18.21 3.52
CA VAL A 50 -9.29 -19.65 3.24
C VAL A 50 -9.11 -19.90 1.75
N THR A 51 -9.97 -19.30 0.93
CA THR A 51 -9.86 -19.33 -0.53
C THR A 51 -8.96 -18.18 -0.98
N LEU A 52 -7.89 -18.50 -1.70
CA LEU A 52 -6.90 -17.52 -2.17
C LEU A 52 -6.82 -17.47 -3.69
N PRO A 53 -7.78 -16.81 -4.38
CA PRO A 53 -7.61 -16.47 -5.78
C PRO A 53 -6.37 -15.59 -5.99
N ALA A 54 -5.72 -15.73 -7.15
CA ALA A 54 -4.46 -15.03 -7.44
C ALA A 54 -4.57 -13.51 -7.27
N GLU A 55 -5.67 -12.90 -7.72
CA GLU A 55 -5.93 -11.46 -7.57
C GLU A 55 -6.04 -11.02 -6.11
N VAL A 56 -6.71 -11.82 -5.27
CA VAL A 56 -6.85 -11.55 -3.83
C VAL A 56 -5.50 -11.70 -3.13
N ALA A 57 -4.72 -12.72 -3.50
CA ALA A 57 -3.39 -12.92 -2.97
C ALA A 57 -2.44 -11.76 -3.34
N ALA A 58 -2.48 -11.29 -4.60
CA ALA A 58 -1.70 -10.15 -5.06
C ALA A 58 -2.06 -8.86 -4.31
N ARG A 59 -3.36 -8.59 -4.11
CA ARG A 59 -3.83 -7.43 -3.32
C ARG A 59 -3.36 -7.50 -1.87
N ILE A 60 -3.58 -8.62 -1.17
CA ILE A 60 -3.15 -8.78 0.23
C ILE A 60 -1.64 -8.61 0.33
N ARG A 61 -0.91 -9.14 -0.65
CA ARG A 61 0.53 -8.97 -0.71
C ARG A 61 0.93 -7.51 -0.91
N GLY A 62 0.25 -6.78 -1.79
CA GLY A 62 0.53 -5.36 -2.03
C GLY A 62 0.26 -4.49 -0.82
N GLU A 63 -0.83 -4.77 -0.08
CA GLU A 63 -1.13 -4.08 1.19
C GLU A 63 0.00 -4.31 2.22
N ALA A 64 0.50 -5.54 2.31
CA ALA A 64 1.60 -5.87 3.21
C ALA A 64 2.94 -5.27 2.75
N ASP A 65 3.22 -5.26 1.45
CA ASP A 65 4.40 -4.64 0.86
C ASP A 65 4.38 -3.12 1.11
N ALA A 66 3.23 -2.44 0.97
CA ALA A 66 3.09 -1.00 1.23
C ALA A 66 3.38 -0.65 2.70
N VAL A 67 2.85 -1.43 3.65
CA VAL A 67 3.15 -1.25 5.09
C VAL A 67 4.63 -1.46 5.39
N ALA A 68 5.25 -2.49 4.80
CA ALA A 68 6.66 -2.78 4.97
C ALA A 68 7.55 -1.67 4.38
N LEU A 69 7.28 -1.22 3.16
CA LEU A 69 8.01 -0.12 2.51
C LEU A 69 7.88 1.18 3.31
N ARG A 70 6.70 1.46 3.87
CA ARG A 70 6.52 2.62 4.75
C ARG A 70 7.40 2.52 5.98
N ARG A 71 7.48 1.35 6.63
CA ARG A 71 8.39 1.14 7.75
C ARG A 71 9.86 1.38 7.37
N ALA A 72 10.27 0.94 6.18
CA ALA A 72 11.65 1.06 5.72
C ALA A 72 12.05 2.49 5.28
N HIS A 73 11.10 3.28 4.77
CA HIS A 73 11.42 4.51 4.03
C HIS A 73 10.73 5.78 4.53
N HIS A 74 9.87 5.68 5.55
CA HIS A 74 9.21 6.84 6.13
C HIS A 74 9.93 7.31 7.40
N ASP A 75 10.24 8.60 7.46
CA ASP A 75 10.68 9.28 8.68
C ASP A 75 9.51 10.11 9.25
N PRO A 76 8.87 9.67 10.36
CA PRO A 76 7.73 10.38 10.94
C PRO A 76 8.08 11.79 11.41
N ALA A 77 9.28 12.01 11.95
CA ALA A 77 9.69 13.30 12.48
C ALA A 77 9.93 14.30 11.34
N ALA A 78 10.64 13.89 10.29
CA ALA A 78 10.84 14.71 9.10
C ALA A 78 9.52 14.98 8.37
N HIS A 79 8.64 13.99 8.25
CA HIS A 79 7.32 14.15 7.64
C HIS A 79 6.50 15.21 8.39
N MET A 80 6.39 15.07 9.72
CA MET A 80 5.62 16.00 10.54
C MET A 80 6.20 17.41 10.56
N LYS A 81 7.53 17.55 10.51
CA LYS A 81 8.21 18.85 10.48
C LYS A 81 7.88 19.68 9.22
N HIS A 82 7.75 19.02 8.06
CA HIS A 82 7.54 19.69 6.78
C HIS A 82 6.08 19.65 6.31
N ARG A 83 5.22 18.89 7.00
CA ARG A 83 3.81 18.76 6.66
C ARG A 83 3.11 20.13 6.73
N PRO A 84 2.44 20.58 5.65
CA PRO A 84 1.80 21.88 5.61
C PRO A 84 0.60 21.98 6.57
N GLN A 85 0.12 23.21 6.80
CA GLN A 85 -1.11 23.46 7.55
C GLN A 85 -2.34 23.41 6.64
N GLY A 86 -3.51 23.13 7.23
CA GLY A 86 -4.78 23.00 6.51
C GLY A 86 -5.07 21.56 6.07
N ASP A 87 -6.35 21.20 6.02
CA ASP A 87 -6.77 19.81 5.82
C ASP A 87 -6.44 19.27 4.43
N LEU A 88 -6.72 20.04 3.37
CA LEU A 88 -6.41 19.63 2.01
C LEU A 88 -4.90 19.58 1.74
N PRO A 89 -4.08 20.61 2.03
CA PRO A 89 -2.63 20.54 1.87
C PRO A 89 -2.00 19.36 2.60
N ARG A 90 -2.48 19.03 3.81
CA ARG A 90 -2.05 17.86 4.58
C ARG A 90 -2.33 16.56 3.85
N LYS A 91 -3.55 16.36 3.36
CA LYS A 91 -3.93 15.15 2.60
C LYS A 91 -3.09 15.00 1.34
N VAL A 92 -2.87 16.09 0.61
CA VAL A 92 -2.05 16.11 -0.61
C VAL A 92 -0.59 15.76 -0.29
N TYR A 93 -0.03 16.30 0.79
CA TYR A 93 1.33 15.99 1.23
C TYR A 93 1.48 14.52 1.67
N ASP A 94 0.50 13.99 2.40
CA ASP A 94 0.49 12.58 2.82
C ASP A 94 0.38 11.63 1.62
N ALA A 95 -0.46 11.98 0.63
CA ALA A 95 -0.59 11.25 -0.63
C ALA A 95 0.71 11.25 -1.45
N ALA A 96 1.41 12.38 -1.50
CA ALA A 96 2.72 12.45 -2.16
C ALA A 96 3.77 11.56 -1.50
N GLU A 97 3.76 11.46 -0.16
CA GLU A 97 4.66 10.58 0.58
C GLU A 97 4.37 9.10 0.34
N ILE A 98 3.10 8.71 0.27
CA ILE A 98 2.69 7.35 -0.12
C ILE A 98 3.26 7.02 -1.51
N ALA A 99 3.02 7.89 -2.50
CA ALA A 99 3.50 7.69 -3.86
C ALA A 99 5.04 7.57 -3.91
N ARG A 100 5.77 8.39 -3.14
CA ARG A 100 7.24 8.32 -3.06
C ARG A 100 7.71 6.98 -2.53
N ILE A 101 7.17 6.52 -1.40
CA ILE A 101 7.55 5.28 -0.72
C ILE A 101 7.27 4.07 -1.63
N GLU A 102 6.06 3.99 -2.17
CA GLU A 102 5.64 2.87 -3.01
C GLU A 102 6.44 2.82 -4.31
N SER A 103 6.77 3.98 -4.89
CA SER A 103 7.60 4.05 -6.11
C SER A 103 9.02 3.54 -5.89
N LEU A 104 9.62 3.76 -4.71
CA LEU A 104 10.93 3.19 -4.37
C LEU A 104 10.89 1.65 -4.42
N GLY A 105 9.88 1.06 -3.80
CA GLY A 105 9.69 -0.40 -3.80
C GLY A 105 9.37 -0.96 -5.19
N ALA A 106 8.48 -0.30 -5.93
CA ALA A 106 8.10 -0.71 -7.28
C ALA A 106 9.28 -0.68 -8.26
N ASN A 107 10.11 0.36 -8.19
CA ASN A 107 11.29 0.49 -9.05
C ASN A 107 12.38 -0.54 -8.72
N ALA A 108 12.53 -0.90 -7.45
CA ALA A 108 13.51 -1.88 -7.01
C ALA A 108 13.06 -3.34 -7.25
N MET A 109 11.76 -3.63 -7.15
CA MET A 109 11.23 -4.99 -7.11
C MET A 109 10.00 -5.14 -8.01
N ARG A 110 10.17 -5.80 -9.17
CA ARG A 110 9.08 -6.02 -10.15
C ARG A 110 7.85 -6.71 -9.57
N GLY A 111 8.04 -7.64 -8.63
CA GLY A 111 6.95 -8.37 -7.99
C GLY A 111 6.12 -7.45 -7.09
N THR A 112 6.80 -6.62 -6.28
CA THR A 112 6.17 -5.58 -5.46
C THR A 112 5.43 -4.57 -6.32
N ALA A 113 5.98 -4.18 -7.46
CA ALA A 113 5.29 -3.31 -8.41
C ALA A 113 3.92 -3.91 -8.84
N SER A 114 3.90 -5.18 -9.25
CA SER A 114 2.64 -5.85 -9.62
C SER A 114 1.66 -5.99 -8.45
N ASN A 115 2.16 -6.19 -7.23
CA ASN A 115 1.30 -6.27 -6.04
C ASN A 115 0.67 -4.91 -5.72
N LEU A 116 1.44 -3.83 -5.77
CA LEU A 116 0.96 -2.46 -5.57
C LEU A 116 -0.05 -2.05 -6.65
N ASP A 117 0.14 -2.50 -7.90
CA ASP A 117 -0.85 -2.31 -8.97
C ASP A 117 -2.19 -2.98 -8.63
N ALA A 118 -2.17 -4.19 -8.07
CA ALA A 118 -3.38 -4.89 -7.64
C ALA A 118 -4.11 -4.15 -6.51
N VAL A 119 -3.38 -3.45 -5.62
CA VAL A 119 -3.98 -2.59 -4.59
C VAL A 119 -4.65 -1.38 -5.21
N LEU A 120 -3.96 -0.68 -6.11
CA LEU A 120 -4.51 0.48 -6.81
C LEU A 120 -5.78 0.11 -7.59
N GLU A 121 -5.74 -0.99 -8.35
CA GLU A 121 -6.89 -1.46 -9.12
C GLU A 121 -8.08 -1.84 -8.24
N HIS A 122 -7.82 -2.38 -7.05
CA HIS A 122 -8.88 -2.65 -6.07
C HIS A 122 -9.49 -1.36 -5.51
N ARG A 123 -8.67 -0.38 -5.11
CA ARG A 123 -9.14 0.94 -4.61
C ARG A 123 -10.01 1.65 -5.65
N CYS A 124 -9.62 1.60 -6.92
CA CYS A 124 -10.41 2.22 -7.98
C CYS A 124 -11.74 1.49 -8.25
N ARG A 125 -11.85 0.19 -7.95
CA ARG A 125 -13.09 -0.60 -8.12
C ARG A 125 -13.99 -0.60 -6.88
N SER A 126 -13.45 -0.30 -5.70
CA SER A 126 -14.20 -0.35 -4.42
C SER A 126 -15.25 0.76 -4.28
N GLY A 127 -15.25 1.74 -5.20
CA GLY A 127 -16.11 2.93 -5.11
C GLY A 127 -15.55 4.03 -4.20
N GLU A 128 -14.31 3.89 -3.69
CA GLU A 128 -13.64 4.89 -2.85
C GLU A 128 -13.64 6.30 -3.49
N PHE A 129 -13.56 6.37 -4.82
CA PHE A 129 -13.53 7.63 -5.57
C PHE A 129 -14.88 8.04 -6.18
N ALA A 130 -15.97 7.31 -5.87
CA ALA A 130 -17.29 7.60 -6.44
C ALA A 130 -17.85 8.96 -6.01
N ALA A 131 -17.47 9.45 -4.82
CA ALA A 131 -17.88 10.75 -4.29
C ALA A 131 -17.28 11.95 -5.07
N GLY A 132 -16.34 11.72 -5.98
CA GLY A 132 -15.65 12.78 -6.71
C GLY A 132 -16.53 13.67 -7.58
N ALA A 133 -17.69 13.16 -8.03
CA ALA A 133 -18.65 13.95 -8.80
C ALA A 133 -19.32 15.05 -7.96
N GLU A 134 -19.47 14.82 -6.65
CA GLU A 134 -20.13 15.75 -5.73
C GLU A 134 -19.13 16.68 -5.03
N ASN A 135 -17.89 16.21 -4.84
CA ASN A 135 -16.83 16.98 -4.20
C ASN A 135 -15.46 16.75 -4.90
N PRO A 136 -15.12 17.57 -5.91
CA PRO A 136 -13.85 17.45 -6.63
C PRO A 136 -12.61 17.61 -5.74
N GLU A 137 -12.68 18.41 -4.68
CA GLU A 137 -11.55 18.60 -3.75
C GLU A 137 -11.18 17.32 -3.01
N ALA A 138 -12.14 16.40 -2.82
CA ALA A 138 -11.89 15.10 -2.21
C ALA A 138 -10.99 14.22 -3.07
N LEU A 139 -10.94 14.45 -4.38
CA LEU A 139 -10.10 13.69 -5.31
C LEU A 139 -8.71 14.28 -5.54
N LEU A 140 -8.43 15.51 -5.10
CA LEU A 140 -7.13 16.15 -5.34
C LEU A 140 -5.95 15.36 -4.77
N ALA A 141 -6.08 14.83 -3.55
CA ALA A 141 -5.04 14.02 -2.91
C ALA A 141 -4.79 12.69 -3.64
N PRO A 142 -5.80 11.83 -3.90
CA PRO A 142 -5.58 10.59 -4.66
C PRO A 142 -5.17 10.84 -6.12
N ALA A 143 -5.66 11.92 -6.76
CA ALA A 143 -5.20 12.29 -8.10
C ALA A 143 -3.70 12.59 -8.12
N LEU A 144 -3.21 13.38 -7.16
CA LEU A 144 -1.78 13.65 -7.05
C LEU A 144 -0.99 12.36 -6.74
N GLU A 145 -1.48 11.51 -5.84
CA GLU A 145 -0.88 10.20 -5.55
C GLU A 145 -0.64 9.40 -6.83
N PHE A 146 -1.67 9.31 -7.69
CA PHE A 146 -1.65 8.52 -8.92
C PHE A 146 -0.71 9.13 -9.96
N LEU A 147 -0.77 10.44 -10.15
CA LEU A 147 0.12 11.16 -11.07
C LEU A 147 1.58 11.01 -10.64
N LEU A 148 1.89 11.16 -9.35
CA LEU A 148 3.24 10.97 -8.84
C LEU A 148 3.72 9.53 -9.01
N ARG A 149 2.89 8.55 -8.69
CA ARG A 149 3.21 7.12 -8.91
C ARG A 149 3.55 6.87 -10.39
N GLU A 150 2.72 7.33 -11.32
CA GLU A 150 2.97 7.15 -12.76
C GLU A 150 4.28 7.82 -13.18
N LYS A 151 4.55 9.06 -12.74
CA LYS A 151 5.77 9.78 -13.09
C LYS A 151 7.03 9.16 -12.49
N LEU A 152 6.97 8.71 -11.24
CA LEU A 152 8.14 8.16 -10.53
C LEU A 152 8.47 6.73 -10.93
N THR A 153 7.49 5.96 -11.42
CA THR A 153 7.68 4.55 -11.81
C THR A 153 7.67 4.31 -13.31
N GLY A 154 7.14 5.26 -14.10
CA GLY A 154 6.86 5.06 -15.53
C GLY A 154 5.73 4.06 -15.82
N ARG A 155 5.02 3.57 -14.79
CA ARG A 155 3.93 2.60 -14.93
C ARG A 155 2.63 3.30 -15.23
N THR A 156 2.05 3.01 -16.39
CA THR A 156 0.77 3.56 -16.81
C THR A 156 -0.33 3.33 -15.78
N LEU A 157 -1.15 4.35 -15.54
CA LEU A 157 -2.33 4.21 -14.69
C LEU A 157 -3.38 3.29 -15.33
N PRO A 158 -4.05 2.41 -14.53
CA PRO A 158 -5.28 1.76 -14.92
C PRO A 158 -6.34 2.79 -15.37
N GLU A 159 -7.25 2.42 -16.27
CA GLU A 159 -8.27 3.34 -16.82
C GLU A 159 -9.13 3.99 -15.72
N SER A 160 -9.47 3.23 -14.68
CA SER A 160 -10.22 3.72 -13.54
C SER A 160 -9.44 4.74 -12.70
N ALA A 161 -8.11 4.64 -12.64
CA ALA A 161 -7.24 5.60 -11.97
C ALA A 161 -7.00 6.86 -12.82
N ARG A 162 -6.95 6.74 -14.15
CA ARG A 162 -6.80 7.90 -15.06
C ARG A 162 -7.92 8.91 -14.88
N ARG A 163 -9.17 8.44 -14.79
CA ARG A 163 -10.33 9.30 -14.53
C ARG A 163 -10.21 10.11 -13.23
N VAL A 164 -9.55 9.57 -12.22
CA VAL A 164 -9.29 10.27 -10.95
C VAL A 164 -8.12 11.25 -11.12
N ALA A 165 -7.13 10.93 -11.94
CA ALA A 165 -5.96 11.76 -12.19
C ALA A 165 -6.26 12.98 -13.10
N ASP A 166 -7.22 12.87 -14.00
CA ASP A 166 -7.58 13.89 -15.03
C ASP A 166 -8.57 14.97 -14.51
N LEU A 167 -8.61 15.24 -13.20
CA LEU A 167 -9.48 16.26 -12.57
C LEU A 167 -9.35 17.66 -13.18
#